data_AF-A0A9K3CXB8-F1
#
_entry.id   AF-A0A9K3CXB8-F1
#
_cell.length_a   1.000
_cell.length_b   1.000
_cell.length_c   1.000
_cell.angle_alpha   90.00
_cell.angle_beta   90.00
_cell.angle_gamma   90.00
#
_symmetry.space_group_name_H-M   'P 1'
#
loop_
_entity.id
_entity.type
_entity.pdbx_description
1 polymer ?
#
loop_
_entity_poly.entity_id
_entity_poly.type
_entity_poly.pdbx_seq_one_letter_code
_entity_poly.pdbx_strand_id
1 'polypeptide(L)'
;MMRGIKVSPLHGEMEQLDRNATVENFKKHEISVLVATSIAARGLDISGLDLVINFDCPDHLENYVHRVGRTGRSDQTGTAYTFVTPDDRAYASGIVEALESCGQGHKVPKRLRLMKDGTYQTSLTDRSVVR
;
A
#
# COMPACT_ATOMS: atom_id res chain seq x y z
N MET A 1 0.92 27.56 8.12
CA MET A 1 2.04 26.87 8.79
C MET A 1 1.90 25.38 8.47
N MET A 2 2.67 24.85 7.51
CA MET A 2 2.68 23.40 7.29
C MET A 2 3.36 22.76 8.49
N ARG A 3 2.62 21.99 9.29
CA ARG A 3 3.20 21.12 10.32
C ARG A 3 4.11 20.14 9.58
N GLY A 4 5.41 20.21 9.85
CA GLY A 4 6.39 19.36 9.18
C GLY A 4 6.14 17.90 9.51
N ILE A 5 5.69 17.11 8.53
CA ILE A 5 5.62 15.66 8.64
C ILE A 5 7.06 15.15 8.52
N LYS A 6 7.51 14.36 9.49
CA LYS A 6 8.84 13.74 9.44
C LYS A 6 8.78 12.51 8.55
N VAL A 7 9.47 12.58 7.42
CA VAL A 7 9.45 11.55 6.37
C VAL A 7 10.86 11.07 6.10
N SER A 8 11.04 9.78 5.84
CA SER A 8 12.31 9.22 5.35
C SER A 8 12.07 8.23 4.21
N PRO A 9 12.97 8.17 3.21
CA PRO A 9 12.90 7.16 2.19
C PRO A 9 13.46 5.80 2.68
N LEU A 10 13.06 4.72 2.02
CA LEU A 10 13.63 3.39 2.16
C LEU A 10 13.66 2.71 0.78
N HIS A 11 14.80 2.74 0.11
CA HIS A 11 14.97 2.17 -1.23
C HIS A 11 16.25 1.31 -1.33
N GLY A 12 16.40 0.59 -2.44
CA GLY A 12 17.48 -0.39 -2.62
C GLY A 12 18.87 0.19 -2.84
N GLU A 13 18.98 1.50 -3.12
CA GLU A 13 20.27 2.18 -3.30
C GLU A 13 20.85 2.71 -1.98
N MET A 14 20.10 2.62 -0.88
CA MET A 14 20.60 2.96 0.45
C MET A 14 21.52 1.86 0.98
N GLU A 15 22.58 2.27 1.68
CA GLU A 15 23.43 1.32 2.39
C GLU A 15 22.63 0.59 3.47
N GLN A 16 23.00 -0.67 3.75
CA GLN A 16 22.28 -1.49 4.73
C GLN A 16 22.27 -0.85 6.13
N LEU A 17 23.35 -0.14 6.51
CA LEU A 17 23.45 0.60 7.76
C LEU A 17 22.40 1.71 7.83
N ASP A 18 22.25 2.49 6.77
CA ASP A 18 21.27 3.58 6.69
C ASP A 18 19.83 3.05 6.66
N ARG A 19 19.60 1.91 5.99
CA ARG A 19 18.30 1.22 5.99
C ARG A 19 17.91 0.82 7.41
N ASN A 20 18.83 0.23 8.17
CA ASN A 20 18.59 -0.17 9.55
C ASN A 20 18.33 1.06 10.44
N ALA A 21 19.16 2.10 10.35
CA ALA A 21 18.99 3.33 11.12
C ALA A 21 17.63 4.00 10.83
N THR A 22 17.21 4.03 9.58
CA THR A 22 15.91 4.57 9.16
C THR A 22 14.75 3.80 9.80
N VAL A 23 14.79 2.46 9.77
CA VAL A 23 13.76 1.62 10.39
C VAL A 23 13.72 1.81 11.90
N GLU A 24 14.87 1.91 12.56
CA GLU A 24 14.94 2.15 14.00
C GLU A 24 14.35 3.52 14.38
N ASN A 25 14.67 4.58 13.63
CA ASN A 25 14.11 5.90 13.85
C ASN A 25 12.59 5.94 13.60
N PHE A 26 12.10 5.16 12.64
CA PHE A 26 10.68 4.98 12.40
C PHE A 26 9.98 4.25 13.57
N LYS A 27 10.58 3.17 14.07
CA LYS A 27 10.06 2.43 15.25
C LYS A 27 10.04 3.28 16.54
N LYS A 28 10.99 4.22 16.68
CA LYS A 28 11.04 5.19 17.79
C LYS A 28 10.09 6.38 17.62
N HIS A 29 9.29 6.42 16.55
CA HIS A 29 8.42 7.54 16.17
C HIS A 29 9.18 8.87 15.94
N GLU A 30 10.50 8.81 15.71
CA GLU A 30 11.28 9.97 15.29
C GLU A 30 11.00 10.33 13.83
N ILE A 31 10.59 9.34 13.03
CA ILE A 31 10.03 9.49 11.68
C ILE A 31 8.59 9.00 11.73
N SER A 32 7.66 9.76 11.12
CA SER A 32 6.24 9.42 11.12
C SER A 32 5.78 8.73 9.84
N VAL A 33 6.52 8.92 8.74
CA VAL A 33 6.18 8.35 7.43
C VAL A 33 7.42 7.75 6.77
N LEU A 34 7.28 6.50 6.31
CA LEU A 34 8.28 5.82 5.50
C LEU A 34 7.79 5.71 4.06
N VAL A 35 8.59 6.19 3.09
CA VAL A 35 8.31 6.02 1.66
C VAL A 35 9.24 4.95 1.12
N ALA A 36 8.69 3.81 0.68
CA ALA A 36 9.50 2.64 0.37
C ALA A 36 9.18 1.99 -0.99
N THR A 37 10.20 1.38 -1.62
CA THR A 37 10.01 0.47 -2.76
C THR A 37 10.00 -0.99 -2.29
N SER A 38 9.33 -1.88 -3.02
CA SER A 38 9.15 -3.30 -2.63
C SER A 38 10.47 -4.03 -2.33
N ILE A 39 11.54 -3.68 -3.04
CA ILE A 39 12.86 -4.32 -2.89
C ILE A 39 13.49 -3.97 -1.53
N ALA A 40 13.25 -2.74 -1.06
CA ALA A 40 13.94 -2.18 0.09
C ALA A 40 13.44 -2.67 1.44
N ALA A 41 12.29 -3.35 1.49
CA ALA A 41 11.76 -3.95 2.71
C ALA A 41 12.29 -5.37 2.98
N ARG A 42 12.96 -6.02 2.01
CA ARG A 42 13.50 -7.37 2.20
C ARG A 42 14.57 -7.36 3.29
N GLY A 43 14.43 -8.29 4.24
CA GLY A 43 15.32 -8.42 5.40
C GLY A 43 15.08 -7.40 6.52
N LEU A 44 14.09 -6.50 6.38
CA LEU A 44 13.73 -5.55 7.42
C LEU A 44 12.40 -5.96 8.05
N ASP A 45 12.39 -6.05 9.39
CA ASP A 45 11.15 -6.25 10.13
C ASP A 45 10.44 -4.91 10.34
N ILE A 46 9.55 -4.61 9.41
CA ILE A 46 8.60 -3.50 9.46
C ILE A 46 7.22 -4.13 9.58
N SER A 47 6.57 -3.98 10.73
CA SER A 47 5.26 -4.55 11.02
C SER A 47 4.57 -3.74 12.12
N GLY A 48 3.26 -3.95 12.32
CA GLY A 48 2.48 -3.21 13.32
C GLY A 48 2.21 -1.76 12.93
N LEU A 49 2.12 -1.47 11.63
CA LEU A 49 1.82 -0.12 11.13
C LEU A 49 0.34 0.21 11.36
N ASP A 50 0.01 1.47 11.66
CA ASP A 50 -1.39 1.94 11.68
C ASP A 50 -2.00 2.01 10.27
N LEU A 51 -1.16 2.38 9.31
CA LEU A 51 -1.57 2.69 7.95
C LEU A 51 -0.53 2.21 6.93
N VAL A 52 -1.02 1.51 5.90
CA VAL A 52 -0.26 1.20 4.67
C VAL A 52 -0.89 1.95 3.50
N ILE A 53 -0.08 2.62 2.69
CA ILE A 53 -0.54 3.26 1.45
C ILE A 53 0.24 2.65 0.28
N ASN A 54 -0.47 1.94 -0.59
CA ASN A 54 0.04 1.60 -1.92
C ASN A 54 -0.16 2.82 -2.81
N PHE A 55 0.90 3.63 -2.94
CA PHE A 55 0.88 4.79 -3.84
C PHE A 55 0.74 4.36 -5.30
N ASP A 56 1.50 3.33 -5.70
CA ASP A 56 1.31 2.62 -6.96
C ASP A 56 0.62 1.28 -6.70
N CYS A 57 -0.34 0.92 -7.56
CA CYS A 57 -1.06 -0.34 -7.47
C CYS A 57 -0.07 -1.51 -7.57
N PRO A 58 -0.10 -2.49 -6.66
CA PRO A 58 0.70 -3.69 -6.81
C PRO A 58 0.33 -4.46 -8.08
N ASP A 59 1.34 -4.92 -8.80
CA ASP A 59 1.23 -5.70 -10.05
C ASP A 59 0.76 -7.14 -9.84
N HIS A 60 1.00 -7.69 -8.65
CA HIS A 60 0.63 -9.04 -8.26
C HIS A 60 -0.12 -9.06 -6.92
N LEU A 61 -1.09 -9.98 -6.80
CA LEU A 61 -1.87 -10.20 -5.57
C LEU A 61 -0.96 -10.46 -4.36
N GLU A 62 0.08 -11.27 -4.52
CA GLU A 62 1.04 -11.57 -3.44
C GLU A 62 1.72 -10.29 -2.92
N ASN A 63 2.12 -9.38 -3.82
CA ASN A 63 2.71 -8.10 -3.44
C ASN A 63 1.70 -7.23 -2.67
N TYR A 64 0.44 -7.20 -3.09
CA TYR A 64 -0.62 -6.51 -2.34
C TYR A 64 -0.75 -7.07 -0.93
N VAL A 65 -0.92 -8.39 -0.80
CA VAL A 65 -1.08 -9.08 0.50
C VAL A 65 0.11 -8.85 1.42
N HIS A 66 1.34 -8.95 0.90
CA HIS A 66 2.56 -8.72 1.68
C HIS A 66 2.73 -7.28 2.17
N ARG A 67 2.27 -6.29 1.39
CA ARG A 67 2.31 -4.87 1.75
C ARG A 67 1.24 -4.56 2.79
N VAL A 68 -0.03 -4.95 2.56
CA VAL A 68 -1.10 -4.67 3.52
C VAL A 68 -0.95 -5.47 4.82
N GLY A 69 -0.31 -6.63 4.78
CA GLY A 69 0.03 -7.43 5.97
C GLY A 69 1.05 -6.78 6.91
N ARG A 70 1.54 -5.56 6.61
CA ARG A 70 2.36 -4.75 7.50
C ARG A 70 1.54 -4.00 8.56
N THR A 71 0.23 -3.86 8.33
CA THR A 71 -0.73 -3.31 9.28
C THR A 71 -1.64 -4.41 9.85
N GLY A 72 -2.38 -4.12 10.93
CA GLY A 72 -3.44 -5.00 11.44
C GLY A 72 -2.95 -6.32 12.05
N ARG A 73 -1.92 -6.29 12.92
CA ARG A 73 -1.36 -7.46 13.60
C ARG A 73 -1.65 -7.46 15.11
N SER A 74 -1.64 -8.65 15.72
CA SER A 74 -1.75 -8.85 17.18
C SER A 74 -2.93 -8.12 17.81
N ASP A 75 -4.14 -8.51 17.39
CA ASP A 75 -5.45 -7.96 17.82
C ASP A 75 -5.70 -6.48 17.49
N GLN A 76 -4.76 -5.81 16.84
CA GLN A 76 -4.91 -4.43 16.41
C GLN A 76 -5.53 -4.34 15.02
N THR A 77 -6.40 -3.36 14.82
CA THR A 77 -6.95 -3.04 13.50
C THR A 77 -5.96 -2.22 12.70
N GLY A 78 -5.88 -2.52 11.40
CA GLY A 78 -5.04 -1.79 10.45
C GLY A 78 -5.86 -1.18 9.33
N THR A 79 -5.36 -0.10 8.72
CA THR A 79 -5.94 0.44 7.49
C THR A 79 -4.95 0.33 6.34
N ALA A 80 -5.43 -0.10 5.18
CA ALA A 80 -4.68 -0.03 3.94
C ALA A 80 -5.45 0.83 2.93
N TYR A 81 -4.74 1.70 2.23
CA TYR A 81 -5.28 2.37 1.05
C TYR A 81 -4.46 1.97 -0.17
N THR A 82 -5.14 1.76 -1.29
CA THR A 82 -4.50 1.55 -2.59
C THR A 82 -5.05 2.54 -3.58
N PHE A 83 -4.15 3.31 -4.20
CA PHE A 83 -4.51 4.10 -5.37
C PHE A 83 -4.53 3.20 -6.59
N VAL A 84 -5.62 3.31 -7.36
CA VAL A 84 -5.81 2.56 -8.60
C VAL A 84 -6.18 3.53 -9.69
N THR A 85 -5.43 3.47 -10.78
CA THR A 85 -5.62 4.26 -11.99
C THR A 85 -6.19 3.40 -13.13
N PRO A 86 -6.65 3.99 -14.25
CA PRO A 86 -7.06 3.23 -15.43
C PRO A 86 -5.99 2.28 -15.98
N ASP A 87 -4.73 2.65 -15.84
CA ASP A 87 -3.59 1.89 -16.38
C ASP A 87 -3.32 0.62 -15.58
N ASP A 88 -3.79 0.57 -14.31
CA ASP A 88 -3.69 -0.58 -13.42
C ASP A 88 -4.76 -1.65 -13.68
N ARG A 89 -5.53 -1.55 -14.77
CA ARG A 89 -6.63 -2.48 -15.08
C ARG A 89 -6.20 -3.94 -15.05
N ALA A 90 -4.99 -4.24 -15.54
CA ALA A 90 -4.44 -5.59 -15.54
C ALA A 90 -4.31 -6.19 -14.12
N TYR A 91 -4.21 -5.34 -13.09
CA TYR A 91 -4.03 -5.73 -11.70
C TYR A 91 -5.35 -5.74 -10.91
N ALA A 92 -6.42 -5.17 -11.47
CA ALA A 92 -7.71 -5.01 -10.79
C ALA A 92 -8.28 -6.35 -10.28
N SER A 93 -8.12 -7.44 -11.04
CA SER A 93 -8.61 -8.76 -10.63
C SER A 93 -8.01 -9.19 -9.28
N GLY A 94 -6.69 -9.00 -9.10
CA GLY A 94 -6.01 -9.35 -7.86
C GLY A 94 -6.51 -8.52 -6.67
N ILE A 95 -6.68 -7.21 -6.84
CA ILE A 95 -7.17 -6.35 -5.75
C ILE A 95 -8.62 -6.71 -5.35
N VAL A 96 -9.49 -6.98 -6.33
CA VAL A 96 -10.87 -7.42 -6.05
C VAL A 96 -10.90 -8.75 -5.33
N GLU A 97 -10.11 -9.73 -5.77
CA GLU A 97 -10.01 -11.04 -5.13
C GLU A 97 -9.52 -10.93 -3.67
N ALA A 98 -8.53 -10.08 -3.42
CA ALA A 98 -8.02 -9.84 -2.07
C ALA A 98 -9.11 -9.27 -1.13
N LEU A 99 -9.91 -8.32 -1.62
CA LEU A 99 -11.01 -7.73 -0.85
C LEU A 99 -12.17 -8.71 -0.65
N GLU A 100 -12.50 -9.52 -1.66
CA GLU A 100 -13.58 -10.50 -1.56
C GLU A 100 -13.23 -11.65 -0.59
N SER A 101 -12.00 -12.17 -0.66
CA SER A 101 -11.52 -13.25 0.21
C SER A 101 -11.45 -12.88 1.70
N CYS A 102 -11.29 -11.59 2.04
CA CYS A 102 -11.32 -11.10 3.42
C CYS A 102 -12.69 -10.56 3.87
N GLY A 103 -13.76 -10.84 3.11
CA GLY A 103 -15.12 -10.40 3.45
C GLY A 103 -15.39 -8.90 3.21
N GLN A 104 -14.47 -8.19 2.57
CA GLN A 104 -14.58 -6.78 2.21
C GLN A 104 -15.15 -6.56 0.80
N GLY A 105 -15.81 -7.55 0.21
CA GLY A 105 -16.46 -7.42 -1.11
C GLY A 105 -17.40 -6.22 -1.23
N HIS A 106 -18.06 -5.82 -0.13
CA HIS A 106 -18.94 -4.63 -0.08
C HIS A 106 -18.18 -3.30 -0.21
N LYS A 107 -16.86 -3.28 0.02
CA LYS A 107 -16.01 -2.09 -0.12
C LYS A 107 -15.44 -1.91 -1.52
N VAL A 108 -15.52 -2.93 -2.37
CA VAL A 108 -14.97 -2.90 -3.71
C VAL A 108 -15.69 -1.82 -4.54
N PRO A 109 -14.99 -0.75 -4.98
CA PRO A 109 -15.62 0.31 -5.76
C PRO A 109 -16.15 -0.21 -7.10
N LYS A 110 -17.29 0.31 -7.56
CA LYS A 110 -17.88 -0.06 -8.86
C LYS A 110 -16.87 0.02 -10.00
N ARG A 111 -16.07 1.09 -10.01
CA ARG A 111 -15.02 1.30 -11.01
C ARG A 111 -13.99 0.17 -11.05
N LEU A 112 -13.55 -0.31 -9.89
CA LEU A 112 -12.59 -1.42 -9.81
C LEU A 112 -13.21 -2.73 -10.32
N ARG A 113 -14.51 -2.96 -10.06
CA ARG A 113 -15.27 -4.08 -10.66
C ARG A 113 -15.32 -3.98 -12.18
N LEU A 114 -15.65 -2.81 -12.72
CA LEU A 114 -15.67 -2.57 -14.17
C LEU A 114 -14.28 -2.76 -14.81
N MET A 115 -13.20 -2.44 -14.08
CA MET A 115 -11.83 -2.73 -14.55
C MET A 115 -11.56 -4.23 -14.63
N LYS A 116 -11.92 -4.99 -13.59
CA LYS A 116 -11.83 -6.46 -13.57
C LYS A 116 -12.63 -7.09 -14.71
N ASP A 117 -13.84 -6.58 -14.97
CA ASP A 117 -14.74 -7.12 -16.00
C ASP A 117 -14.37 -6.66 -17.43
N GLY A 118 -13.35 -5.82 -17.59
CA GLY A 118 -12.93 -5.27 -18.88
C GLY A 118 -13.87 -4.20 -19.47
N THR A 119 -14.92 -3.82 -18.76
CA THR A 119 -15.97 -2.90 -19.25
C THR A 119 -15.75 -1.44 -18.86
N TYR A 120 -14.71 -1.12 -18.08
CA TYR A 120 -14.40 0.26 -17.71
C TYR A 120 -14.05 1.12 -18.93
N GLN A 121 -14.72 2.25 -19.09
CA GLN A 121 -14.44 3.27 -20.10
C GLN A 121 -13.80 4.49 -19.42
N THR A 122 -12.64 4.92 -19.91
CA THR A 122 -11.86 6.00 -19.28
C THR A 122 -12.58 7.35 -19.49
N SER A 123 -12.96 8.03 -18.41
CA SER A 123 -13.28 9.47 -18.43
C SER A 123 -12.16 10.26 -17.76
N LEU A 124 -11.94 11.51 -18.19
CA LEU A 124 -10.78 12.35 -17.85
C LEU A 124 -10.63 12.73 -16.36
N THR A 125 -11.57 12.35 -15.48
CA THR A 125 -11.62 12.80 -14.06
C THR A 125 -11.30 11.72 -13.02
N ASP A 126 -10.88 10.52 -13.43
CA ASP A 126 -11.03 9.35 -12.59
C ASP A 126 -9.72 8.93 -11.86
N ARG A 127 -9.50 9.45 -10.64
CA ARG A 127 -8.58 8.83 -9.65
C ARG A 127 -9.41 8.31 -8.47
N SER A 128 -9.42 6.99 -8.26
CA SER A 128 -10.17 6.36 -7.17
C SER A 128 -9.23 5.82 -6.10
N VAL A 129 -9.60 6.02 -4.83
CA VAL A 129 -8.92 5.45 -3.67
C VAL A 129 -9.71 4.24 -3.18
N VAL A 130 -9.05 3.09 -3.06
CA VAL A 130 -9.63 1.86 -2.48
C VAL A 130 -9.20 1.77 -1.02
N ARG A 131 -10.13 1.45 -0.11
CA ARG A 131 -9.93 1.34 1.35
C ARG A 131 -10.26 -0.05 1.86
#